data_AF-A0A1F3BA83-F1
#
_entry.id   AF-A0A1F3BA83-F1
#
_cell.length_a   1.000
_cell.length_b   1.000
_cell.length_c   1.000
_cell.angle_alpha   90.00
_cell.angle_beta   90.00
_cell.angle_gamma   90.00
#
_symmetry.space_group_name_H-M   'P 1'
#
loop_
_entity.id
_entity.type
_entity.pdbx_description
1 polymer ?
#
loop_
_entity_poly.entity_id
_entity_poly.type
_entity_poly.pdbx_seq_one_letter_code
_entity_poly.pdbx_strand_id
1 'polypeptide(L)'
;MSKDQGYGFAIFILSVIIAIVYLAAFFAPLIGLPPQWRDWAIGIPVLLFVLLVLVISGWIGWTMLTTPPPAPLEPETISPSPKKESERRSSTRSRRRRK
;
A
#
# COMPACT_ATOMS: atom_id res chain seq x y z
N MET A 1 19.74 -26.47 16.84
CA MET A 1 19.33 -25.19 16.21
C MET A 1 17.84 -25.28 15.96
N SER A 2 17.05 -24.37 16.52
CA SER A 2 15.61 -24.31 16.25
C SER A 2 15.38 -24.08 14.76
N LYS A 3 14.36 -24.73 14.20
CA LYS A 3 14.02 -24.63 12.76
C LYS A 3 13.88 -23.17 12.34
N ASP A 4 13.30 -22.35 13.23
CA ASP A 4 13.09 -20.92 13.06
C ASP A 4 14.41 -20.12 12.98
N GLN A 5 15.41 -20.50 13.77
CA GLN A 5 16.75 -19.89 13.72
C GLN A 5 17.49 -20.26 12.42
N GLY A 6 17.26 -21.47 11.90
CA GLY A 6 17.79 -21.91 10.61
C GLY A 6 17.26 -21.07 9.46
N TYR A 7 15.94 -20.82 9.42
CA TYR A 7 15.33 -19.96 8.40
C TYR A 7 15.81 -18.51 8.50
N GLY A 8 15.90 -17.97 9.72
CA GLY A 8 16.42 -16.62 9.95
C GLY A 8 17.86 -16.45 9.44
N PHE A 9 18.74 -17.41 9.74
CA PHE A 9 20.13 -17.36 9.27
C PHE A 9 20.23 -17.54 7.75
N ALA A 10 19.43 -18.43 7.16
CA ALA A 10 19.39 -18.63 5.71
C ALA A 10 18.97 -17.34 4.98
N ILE A 11 17.92 -16.67 5.46
CA ILE A 11 17.46 -15.38 4.89
C ILE A 11 18.52 -14.29 5.07
N PHE A 12 19.19 -14.25 6.23
CA PHE A 12 20.28 -13.30 6.47
C PHE A 12 21.44 -13.49 5.49
N ILE A 13 21.92 -14.72 5.33
CA ILE A 13 23.00 -15.05 4.38
C ILE A 13 22.58 -14.67 2.95
N LEU A 14 21.36 -15.04 2.55
CA LEU A 14 20.83 -14.71 1.23
C LEU A 14 20.78 -13.19 1.01
N SER A 15 20.32 -12.43 1.99
CA SER A 15 20.26 -10.97 1.94
C SER A 15 21.66 -10.36 1.81
N VAL A 16 22.64 -10.85 2.58
CA VAL A 16 24.03 -10.39 2.50
C VAL A 16 24.62 -10.67 1.13
N ILE A 17 24.40 -11.87 0.57
CA ILE A 17 24.87 -12.22 -0.78
C ILE A 17 24.27 -11.27 -1.82
N ILE A 18 22.96 -11.04 -1.78
CA ILE A 18 22.28 -10.12 -2.70
C ILE A 18 22.83 -8.70 -2.56
N ALA A 19 23.07 -8.22 -1.33
CA ALA A 19 23.65 -6.91 -1.09
C ALA A 19 25.05 -6.79 -1.71
N ILE A 20 25.91 -7.79 -1.52
CA ILE A 20 27.26 -7.80 -2.11
C ILE A 20 27.19 -7.78 -3.64
N VAL A 21 26.35 -8.63 -4.24
CA VAL A 21 26.15 -8.66 -5.69
C VAL A 21 25.65 -7.32 -6.22
N TYR A 22 24.70 -6.68 -5.51
CA TYR A 22 24.19 -5.37 -5.89
C TYR A 22 25.27 -4.28 -5.83
N LEU A 23 26.06 -4.23 -4.75
CA LEU A 23 27.17 -3.29 -4.63
C LEU A 23 28.21 -3.53 -5.74
N ALA A 24 28.56 -4.78 -6.02
CA ALA A 24 29.50 -5.12 -7.08
C ALA A 24 28.98 -4.71 -8.47
N ALA A 25 27.70 -4.94 -8.76
CA ALA A 25 27.08 -4.53 -10.02
C ALA A 25 27.00 -3.00 -10.14
N PHE A 26 26.71 -2.29 -9.04
CA PHE A 26 26.65 -0.82 -9.02
C PHE A 26 28.03 -0.17 -9.25
N PHE A 27 29.06 -0.69 -8.58
CA PHE A 27 30.44 -0.23 -8.72
C PHE A 27 31.20 -0.87 -9.88
N ALA A 28 30.54 -1.69 -10.72
CA ALA A 28 31.13 -2.38 -11.86
C ALA A 28 32.12 -1.54 -12.70
N PRO A 29 31.78 -0.31 -13.15
CA PRO A 29 32.72 0.49 -13.95
C PRO A 29 33.95 0.97 -13.17
N LEU A 30 33.89 1.03 -11.84
CA LEU A 30 35.00 1.46 -10.99
C LEU A 30 36.00 0.32 -10.72
N ILE A 31 35.55 -0.93 -10.80
CA ILE A 31 36.35 -2.14 -10.54
C ILE A 31 36.78 -2.88 -11.82
N GLY A 32 36.58 -2.26 -13.00
CA GLY A 32 36.98 -2.82 -14.29
C GLY A 32 36.03 -3.88 -14.87
N LEU A 33 34.81 -4.00 -14.33
CA LEU A 33 33.75 -4.83 -14.91
C LEU A 33 33.00 -4.09 -16.04
N PRO A 34 32.27 -4.81 -16.91
CA PRO A 34 31.54 -4.18 -17.99
C PRO A 34 30.50 -3.17 -17.46
N PRO A 35 30.43 -1.94 -18.02
CA PRO A 35 29.57 -0.87 -17.51
C PRO A 35 28.08 -1.20 -17.57
N GLN A 36 27.68 -2.13 -18.45
CA GLN A 36 26.30 -2.59 -18.58
C GLN A 36 25.74 -3.12 -17.26
N TRP A 37 26.57 -3.72 -16.40
CA TRP A 37 26.14 -4.24 -15.09
C TRP A 37 25.55 -3.15 -14.20
N ARG A 38 26.11 -1.94 -14.25
CA ARG A 38 25.57 -0.77 -13.52
C ARG A 38 24.24 -0.33 -14.10
N ASP A 39 24.09 -0.34 -15.43
CA ASP A 39 22.84 0.05 -16.09
C ASP A 39 21.70 -0.89 -15.68
N TRP A 40 21.96 -2.19 -15.57
CA TRP A 40 20.97 -3.16 -15.06
C TRP A 40 20.71 -2.98 -13.55
N ALA A 41 21.73 -2.71 -12.74
CA ALA A 41 21.58 -2.48 -11.29
C ALA A 41 20.71 -1.24 -10.98
N ILE A 42 20.70 -0.24 -11.85
CA ILE A 42 19.86 0.96 -11.72
C ILE A 42 18.52 0.76 -12.44
N GLY A 43 18.56 0.18 -13.63
CA GLY A 43 17.40 -0.01 -14.50
C GLY A 43 16.34 -0.91 -13.88
N ILE A 44 16.73 -2.03 -13.25
CA ILE A 44 15.76 -2.98 -12.67
C ILE A 44 14.94 -2.35 -11.52
N PRO A 45 15.57 -1.74 -10.48
CA PRO A 45 14.81 -1.09 -9.40
C PRO A 45 13.90 0.04 -9.90
N VAL A 46 14.41 0.88 -10.81
CA VAL A 46 13.63 1.99 -11.38
C VAL A 46 12.46 1.46 -12.19
N LEU A 47 12.67 0.45 -13.03
CA LEU A 47 11.62 -0.18 -13.82
C LEU A 47 10.55 -0.81 -12.93
N LEU A 48 10.94 -1.53 -11.87
CA LEU A 48 9.98 -2.09 -10.91
C LEU A 48 9.14 -1.01 -10.22
N PHE A 49 9.78 0.10 -9.84
CA PHE A 49 9.08 1.23 -9.21
C PHE A 49 8.09 1.88 -10.19
N VAL A 50 8.51 2.13 -11.42
CA VAL A 50 7.65 2.69 -12.47
C VAL A 50 6.50 1.73 -12.77
N LEU A 51 6.77 0.43 -12.91
CA LEU A 51 5.74 -0.58 -13.16
C LEU A 51 4.73 -0.65 -12.01
N LEU A 52 5.17 -0.57 -10.76
CA LEU A 52 4.29 -0.53 -9.59
C LEU A 52 3.32 0.67 -9.67
N VAL A 53 3.84 1.86 -9.99
CA VAL A 53 3.01 3.05 -10.16
C VAL A 53 2.01 2.87 -11.32
N LEU A 54 2.47 2.39 -12.48
CA LEU A 54 1.59 2.16 -13.63
C LEU A 54 0.50 1.14 -13.34
N VAL A 55 0.81 0.06 -12.61
CA VAL A 55 -0.17 -0.94 -12.21
C VAL A 55 -1.25 -0.31 -11.33
N ILE A 56 -0.85 0.52 -10.36
CA ILE A 56 -1.81 1.24 -9.50
C ILE A 56 -2.65 2.22 -10.33
N SER A 57 -2.04 3.02 -11.20
CA SER A 57 -2.76 3.97 -12.05
C SER A 57 -3.72 3.27 -13.01
N GLY A 58 -3.30 2.16 -13.62
CA GLY A 58 -4.14 1.33 -14.48
C GLY A 58 -5.30 0.70 -13.71
N TRP A 59 -5.07 0.25 -12.48
CA TRP A 59 -6.12 -0.27 -11.60
C TRP A 59 -7.15 0.80 -11.26
N ILE A 60 -6.73 2.03 -10.94
CA ILE A 60 -7.65 3.14 -10.67
C ILE A 60 -8.44 3.51 -11.93
N GLY A 61 -7.79 3.57 -13.09
CA GLY A 61 -8.47 3.82 -14.36
C GLY A 61 -9.53 2.75 -14.68
N TRP A 62 -9.20 1.49 -14.39
CA TRP A 62 -10.13 0.36 -14.52
C TRP A 62 -11.35 0.52 -13.59
N THR A 63 -11.14 0.85 -12.32
CA THR A 63 -12.27 1.00 -11.38
C THR A 63 -13.20 2.15 -11.78
N MET A 64 -12.67 3.28 -12.25
CA MET A 64 -13.47 4.40 -12.75
C MET A 64 -14.31 4.03 -13.99
N LEU A 65 -13.77 3.24 -14.92
CA LEU A 65 -14.53 2.76 -16.08
C LEU A 65 -15.68 1.85 -15.66
N THR A 66 -15.48 1.07 -14.59
CA THR A 66 -16.46 0.11 -14.08
C THR A 66 -17.44 0.70 -13.05
N THR A 67 -17.30 1.98 -12.68
CA THR A 67 -18.28 2.67 -11.82
C THR A 67 -19.36 3.34 -12.69
N PRO A 68 -20.57 2.76 -12.81
CA PRO A 68 -21.70 3.49 -13.38
C PRO A 68 -21.96 4.73 -12.50
N PRO A 69 -22.27 5.88 -13.14
CA PRO A 69 -22.43 7.15 -12.44
C PRO A 69 -23.38 6.99 -11.25
N PRO A 70 -22.98 7.43 -10.04
CA PRO A 70 -23.82 7.33 -8.86
C PRO A 70 -25.16 7.98 -9.16
N ALA A 71 -26.26 7.24 -8.91
CA ALA A 71 -27.61 7.70 -9.17
C ALA A 71 -27.79 9.10 -8.55
N PRO A 72 -28.43 10.05 -9.27
CA PRO A 72 -28.70 11.38 -8.74
C PRO A 72 -29.33 11.23 -7.36
N LEU A 73 -28.71 11.86 -6.37
CA LEU A 73 -29.28 12.00 -5.05
C LEU A 73 -30.66 12.63 -5.26
N GLU A 74 -31.72 11.82 -5.20
CA GLU A 74 -33.03 12.34 -4.81
C GLU A 74 -32.76 13.16 -3.56
N PRO A 75 -33.10 14.47 -3.54
CA PRO A 75 -33.00 15.23 -2.33
C PRO A 75 -33.89 14.52 -1.32
N GLU A 76 -33.29 13.73 -0.43
CA GLU A 76 -33.96 13.22 0.75
C GLU A 76 -34.44 14.46 1.50
N THR A 77 -35.69 14.80 1.26
CA THR A 77 -36.61 15.26 2.29
C THR A 77 -36.28 14.46 3.55
N ILE A 78 -35.52 15.10 4.44
CA ILE A 78 -35.34 14.79 5.87
C ILE A 78 -35.93 13.41 6.23
N SER A 79 -35.20 12.33 5.93
CA SER A 79 -35.55 11.00 6.43
C SER A 79 -34.73 10.77 7.70
N PRO A 80 -35.34 10.82 8.90
CA PRO A 80 -34.60 10.66 10.14
C PRO A 80 -34.10 9.21 10.24
N SER A 81 -32.80 9.01 10.03
CA SER A 81 -32.12 7.77 10.38
C SER A 81 -32.43 7.41 11.85
N PRO A 82 -32.88 6.17 12.15
CA PRO A 82 -33.31 5.75 13.49
C PRO A 82 -32.21 5.79 14.55
N LYS A 83 -30.94 6.00 14.15
CA LYS A 83 -29.79 6.07 15.06
C LYS A 83 -29.67 7.40 15.80
N LYS A 84 -30.11 8.53 15.21
CA LYS A 84 -29.99 9.87 15.86
C LYS A 84 -31.14 10.20 16.82
N GLU A 85 -32.31 9.59 16.67
CA GLU A 85 -33.50 9.82 17.52
C GLU A 85 -33.33 9.18 18.92
N SER A 86 -32.74 7.97 18.97
CA SER A 86 -32.53 7.21 20.21
C SER A 86 -31.60 7.93 21.21
N GLU A 87 -30.56 8.57 20.71
CA GLU A 87 -29.55 9.28 21.51
C GLU A 87 -30.06 10.62 22.05
N ARG A 88 -30.93 11.32 21.31
CA ARG A 88 -31.61 12.54 21.78
C ARG A 88 -32.69 12.24 22.83
N ARG A 89 -33.41 11.13 22.70
CA ARG A 89 -34.42 10.73 23.72
C ARG A 89 -33.78 10.22 25.01
N SER A 90 -32.64 9.53 24.96
CA SER A 90 -31.94 9.06 26.16
C SER A 90 -31.30 10.22 26.95
N SER A 91 -30.68 11.19 26.26
CA SER A 91 -30.08 12.38 26.87
C SER A 91 -31.13 13.34 27.45
N THR A 92 -32.30 13.46 26.81
CA THR A 92 -33.42 14.27 27.33
C THR A 92 -34.08 13.62 28.56
N ARG A 93 -34.20 12.27 28.57
CA ARG A 93 -34.79 11.53 29.70
C ARG A 93 -33.84 11.43 30.90
N SER A 94 -32.52 11.40 30.69
CA SER A 94 -31.54 11.41 31.79
C SER A 94 -31.43 12.78 32.47
N ARG A 95 -31.57 13.88 31.72
CA ARG A 95 -31.63 15.25 32.28
C ARG A 95 -32.89 15.51 33.09
N ARG A 96 -34.03 14.93 32.69
CA ARG A 96 -35.32 15.10 33.41
C ARG A 96 -35.43 14.29 34.71
N ARG A 97 -34.57 13.29 34.93
CA ARG A 97 -34.50 12.49 36.18
C ARG A 97 -33.54 13.07 37.23
N ARG A 98 -32.75 14.09 36.88
CA ARG A 98 -31.77 14.75 37.77
C ARG A 98 -32.21 16.13 38.27
N LYS A 99 -33.42 16.57 37.92
CA LYS A 99 -34.11 17.73 38.49
C LYS A 99 -35.33 17.22 39.24
#